data_AF-A0A1C5LDR6-F1
#
_entry.id   AF-A0A1C5LDR6-F1
#
_cell.length_a   1.000
_cell.length_b   1.000
_cell.length_c   1.000
_cell.angle_alpha   90.00
_cell.angle_beta   90.00
_cell.angle_gamma   90.00
#
_symmetry.space_group_name_H-M   'P 1'
#
loop_
_entity.id
_entity.type
_entity.pdbx_description
1 polymer ?
#
loop_
_entity_poly.entity_id
_entity_poly.type
_entity_poly.pdbx_seq_one_letter_code
_entity_poly.pdbx_strand_id
1 'polypeptide(L)'
;MKKFFLIFIPVILIITYIFYQNNLLPHPKYTNEDFNIQTYKSVNDQDHDGLDDQSDILKNVREYIQTKPQYKSKYYQGGYPDDNYGVCSDVVAFGLLNSGYNLQELVDQDIQENPENYQVVQRDKNIDFRRVKNLNVYFKRHALSLTLDIYDLDKWQGGDIVVFKKHIGIISNYRNKKGITFVIHHAYPHQLYYEEDILEKRNDLIGHYRIS
;
A
#
# COMPACT_ATOMS: atom_id res chain seq x y z
N MET A 1 -19.99 -17.84 42.85
CA MET A 1 -19.22 -18.20 41.63
C MET A 1 -19.85 -17.67 40.32
N LYS A 2 -21.17 -17.72 40.10
CA LYS A 2 -21.79 -17.20 38.86
C LYS A 2 -21.69 -15.67 38.64
N LYS A 3 -21.68 -14.85 39.71
CA LYS A 3 -21.58 -13.38 39.61
C LYS A 3 -20.19 -12.87 39.19
N PHE A 4 -19.12 -13.63 39.47
CA PHE A 4 -17.76 -13.27 39.01
C PHE A 4 -17.61 -13.47 37.49
N PHE A 5 -18.19 -14.53 36.93
CA PHE A 5 -18.17 -14.81 35.48
C PHE A 5 -18.84 -13.71 34.63
N LEU A 6 -19.88 -13.05 35.15
CA LEU A 6 -20.60 -11.97 34.45
C LEU A 6 -19.77 -10.69 34.28
N ILE A 7 -18.75 -10.46 35.12
CA ILE A 7 -17.87 -9.27 35.01
C ILE A 7 -16.75 -9.50 33.97
N PHE A 8 -16.33 -10.75 33.74
CA PHE A 8 -15.26 -11.05 32.78
C PHE A 8 -15.72 -10.96 31.33
N ILE A 9 -16.98 -11.25 31.02
CA ILE A 9 -17.52 -11.17 29.64
C ILE A 9 -17.35 -9.76 29.04
N PRO A 10 -17.79 -8.65 29.67
CA PRO A 10 -17.62 -7.33 29.08
C PRO A 10 -16.14 -6.94 28.96
N VAL A 11 -15.29 -7.35 29.91
CA VAL A 11 -13.84 -7.12 29.84
C VAL A 11 -13.21 -7.85 28.64
N ILE A 12 -13.57 -9.11 28.42
CA ILE A 12 -13.12 -9.90 27.26
C ILE A 12 -13.60 -9.25 25.96
N LEU A 13 -14.85 -8.80 25.88
CA LEU A 13 -15.38 -8.13 24.69
C LEU A 13 -14.64 -6.81 24.41
N ILE A 14 -14.35 -6.02 25.44
CA ILE A 14 -13.56 -4.79 25.31
C ILE A 14 -12.14 -5.10 24.82
N ILE A 15 -11.45 -6.08 25.42
CA ILE A 15 -10.10 -6.47 25.00
C ILE A 15 -10.11 -6.97 23.55
N THR A 16 -11.08 -7.82 23.20
CA THR A 16 -11.25 -8.34 21.83
C THR A 16 -11.50 -7.20 20.84
N TYR A 17 -12.35 -6.24 21.21
CA TYR A 17 -12.60 -5.06 20.40
C TYR A 17 -11.34 -4.21 20.22
N ILE A 18 -10.56 -3.99 21.29
CA ILE A 18 -9.28 -3.27 21.22
C ILE A 18 -8.32 -4.00 20.28
N PHE A 19 -8.18 -5.32 20.41
CA PHE A 19 -7.28 -6.10 19.56
C PHE A 19 -7.71 -6.07 18.09
N TYR A 20 -9.02 -6.15 17.83
CA TYR A 20 -9.59 -5.96 16.50
C TYR A 20 -9.26 -4.57 15.93
N GLN A 21 -9.51 -3.50 16.70
CA GLN A 21 -9.21 -2.13 16.24
C GLN A 21 -7.72 -1.89 15.97
N ASN A 22 -6.82 -2.61 16.64
CA ASN A 22 -5.37 -2.49 16.46
C ASN A 22 -4.79 -3.48 15.44
N ASN A 23 -5.61 -4.12 14.59
CA ASN A 23 -5.17 -5.08 13.58
C ASN A 23 -4.41 -6.30 14.16
N LEU A 24 -4.64 -6.61 15.44
CA LEU A 24 -4.06 -7.78 16.11
C LEU A 24 -4.91 -9.05 15.92
N LEU A 25 -6.14 -8.88 15.41
CA LEU A 25 -7.03 -9.97 15.03
C LEU A 25 -7.30 -9.94 13.53
N PRO A 26 -7.48 -11.11 12.89
CA PRO A 26 -7.93 -11.18 11.51
C PRO A 26 -9.24 -10.41 11.31
N HIS A 27 -9.30 -9.63 10.25
CA HIS A 27 -10.54 -8.98 9.82
C HIS A 27 -11.23 -9.83 8.74
N PRO A 28 -12.56 -9.94 8.75
CA PRO A 28 -13.31 -10.50 7.63
C PRO A 28 -12.95 -9.76 6.34
N LYS A 29 -12.74 -10.51 5.27
CA LYS A 29 -12.37 -9.99 3.95
C LYS A 29 -13.54 -10.18 3.00
N TYR A 30 -13.96 -9.07 2.40
CA TYR A 30 -14.96 -9.00 1.34
C TYR A 30 -14.27 -8.60 0.04
N THR A 31 -14.97 -8.66 -1.07
CA THR A 31 -14.49 -8.29 -2.40
C THR A 31 -15.41 -7.24 -3.02
N ASN A 32 -15.08 -6.78 -4.23
CA ASN A 32 -15.92 -5.87 -4.99
C ASN A 32 -17.35 -6.42 -5.21
N GLU A 33 -17.49 -7.72 -5.42
CA GLU A 33 -18.78 -8.38 -5.69
C GLU A 33 -19.77 -8.22 -4.53
N ASP A 34 -19.29 -8.32 -3.29
CA ASP A 34 -20.11 -8.16 -2.08
C ASP A 34 -20.77 -6.77 -1.97
N PHE A 35 -20.28 -5.78 -2.71
CA PHE A 35 -20.77 -4.40 -2.73
C PHE A 35 -21.32 -3.97 -4.10
N ASN A 36 -21.50 -4.91 -5.05
CA ASN A 36 -21.89 -4.63 -6.43
C ASN A 36 -20.96 -3.63 -7.15
N ILE A 37 -19.67 -3.63 -6.80
CA ILE A 37 -18.65 -2.81 -7.44
C ILE A 37 -18.09 -3.62 -8.61
N GLN A 38 -18.01 -3.02 -9.79
CA GLN A 38 -17.29 -3.64 -10.91
C GLN A 38 -15.79 -3.53 -10.65
N THR A 39 -15.08 -4.66 -10.72
CA THR A 39 -13.62 -4.67 -10.65
C THR A 39 -13.04 -3.96 -11.85
N TYR A 40 -12.25 -2.92 -11.58
CA TYR A 40 -11.47 -2.25 -12.60
C TYR A 40 -10.44 -3.23 -13.17
N LYS A 41 -10.32 -3.23 -14.50
CA LYS A 41 -9.24 -3.91 -15.23
C LYS A 41 -8.54 -2.86 -16.07
N SER A 42 -7.22 -2.82 -16.00
CA SER A 42 -6.43 -1.97 -16.87
C SER A 42 -6.74 -2.29 -18.33
N VAL A 43 -6.73 -1.26 -19.17
CA VAL A 43 -6.70 -1.45 -20.63
C VAL A 43 -5.27 -1.68 -21.12
N ASN A 44 -4.29 -1.39 -20.26
CA ASN A 44 -2.88 -1.54 -20.53
C ASN A 44 -2.33 -2.78 -19.81
N ASP A 45 -1.25 -3.28 -20.38
CA ASP A 45 -0.44 -4.41 -19.92
C ASP A 45 0.98 -3.98 -20.27
N GLN A 46 1.63 -3.32 -19.31
CA GLN A 46 2.88 -2.59 -19.58
C GLN A 46 4.09 -3.52 -19.80
N ASP A 47 4.09 -4.73 -19.24
CA ASP A 47 5.15 -5.72 -19.43
C ASP A 47 4.82 -6.81 -20.46
N HIS A 48 3.60 -6.78 -21.00
CA HIS A 48 3.10 -7.64 -22.07
C HIS A 48 3.06 -9.12 -21.70
N ASP A 49 2.76 -9.43 -20.43
CA ASP A 49 2.67 -10.81 -19.94
C ASP A 49 1.26 -11.43 -20.07
N GLY A 50 0.27 -10.62 -20.45
CA GLY A 50 -1.13 -11.03 -20.66
C GLY A 50 -2.04 -10.79 -19.45
N LEU A 51 -1.52 -10.24 -18.35
CA LEU A 51 -2.29 -9.70 -17.24
C LEU A 51 -2.41 -8.17 -17.36
N ASP A 52 -3.47 -7.62 -16.75
CA ASP A 52 -3.67 -6.17 -16.75
C ASP A 52 -2.89 -5.53 -15.59
N ASP A 53 -2.39 -4.29 -15.75
CA ASP A 53 -1.45 -3.69 -14.78
C ASP A 53 -1.92 -3.79 -13.31
N GLN A 54 -3.22 -3.60 -13.04
CA GLN A 54 -3.74 -3.65 -11.66
C GLN A 54 -3.70 -5.07 -11.09
N SER A 55 -3.94 -6.08 -11.93
CA SER A 55 -3.79 -7.49 -11.55
C SER A 55 -2.32 -7.83 -11.29
N ASP A 56 -1.39 -7.34 -12.10
CA ASP A 56 0.05 -7.58 -11.89
C ASP A 56 0.58 -6.92 -10.65
N ILE A 57 0.23 -5.66 -10.40
CA ILE A 57 0.65 -4.95 -9.20
C ILE A 57 0.20 -5.73 -7.95
N LEU A 58 -1.05 -6.23 -7.94
CA LEU A 58 -1.58 -7.03 -6.84
C LEU A 58 -0.89 -8.39 -6.71
N LYS A 59 -0.55 -9.05 -7.81
CA LYS A 59 0.19 -10.31 -7.81
C LYS A 59 1.60 -10.11 -7.26
N ASN A 60 2.34 -9.15 -7.81
CA ASN A 60 3.72 -8.85 -7.49
C ASN A 60 3.89 -8.35 -6.05
N VAL A 61 2.99 -7.48 -5.58
CA VAL A 61 3.03 -7.03 -4.17
C VAL A 61 2.78 -8.19 -3.21
N ARG A 62 1.91 -9.14 -3.57
CA ARG A 62 1.63 -10.35 -2.78
C ARG A 62 2.82 -11.28 -2.73
N GLU A 63 3.49 -11.51 -3.86
CA GLU A 63 4.72 -12.28 -3.92
C GLU A 63 5.80 -11.66 -3.03
N TYR A 64 5.97 -10.33 -3.08
CA TYR A 64 6.93 -9.64 -2.21
C TYR A 64 6.62 -9.83 -0.72
N ILE A 65 5.39 -9.57 -0.27
CA ILE A 65 5.06 -9.70 1.17
C ILE A 65 5.09 -11.16 1.66
N GLN A 66 4.94 -12.15 0.76
CA GLN A 66 5.08 -13.58 1.10
C GLN A 66 6.52 -13.94 1.50
N THR A 67 7.51 -13.17 1.06
CA THR A 67 8.90 -13.32 1.53
C THR A 67 9.08 -12.93 3.01
N LYS A 68 8.08 -12.26 3.60
CA LYS A 68 8.06 -11.78 4.99
C LYS A 68 9.23 -10.84 5.31
N PRO A 69 9.37 -9.72 4.57
CA PRO A 69 10.45 -8.76 4.79
C PRO A 69 10.37 -8.17 6.20
N GLN A 70 11.50 -8.12 6.91
CA GLN A 70 11.57 -7.48 8.22
C GLN A 70 11.76 -5.97 8.08
N TYR A 71 11.12 -5.19 8.95
CA TYR A 71 11.24 -3.73 8.84
C TYR A 71 12.66 -3.27 9.16
N LYS A 72 13.31 -2.62 8.20
CA LYS A 72 14.58 -1.92 8.44
C LYS A 72 14.81 -0.86 7.39
N SER A 73 14.98 0.38 7.86
CA SER A 73 15.44 1.47 7.01
C SER A 73 16.95 1.33 6.77
N LYS A 74 17.33 0.88 5.57
CA LYS A 74 18.71 0.66 5.15
C LYS A 74 18.93 1.18 3.72
N TYR A 75 20.12 1.70 3.45
CA TYR A 75 20.55 2.06 2.09
C TYR A 75 21.06 0.81 1.34
N TYR A 76 20.70 0.69 0.06
CA TYR A 76 21.15 -0.40 -0.81
C TYR A 76 21.81 0.19 -2.05
N GLN A 77 23.04 -0.23 -2.35
CA GLN A 77 23.78 0.26 -3.51
C GLN A 77 23.12 -0.10 -4.86
N GLY A 78 22.32 -1.17 -4.89
CA GLY A 78 21.51 -1.53 -6.06
C GLY A 78 20.09 -0.94 -6.05
N GLY A 79 19.75 -0.12 -5.05
CA GLY A 79 18.41 0.44 -4.86
C GLY A 79 17.46 -0.51 -4.13
N TYR A 80 17.29 -1.72 -4.63
CA TYR A 80 16.35 -2.69 -4.07
C TYR A 80 16.96 -3.53 -2.93
N PRO A 81 16.19 -3.82 -1.86
CA PRO A 81 16.60 -4.79 -0.84
C PRO A 81 16.71 -6.22 -1.37
N ASP A 82 17.76 -6.92 -0.97
CA ASP A 82 18.05 -8.33 -1.30
C ASP A 82 18.34 -9.20 -0.05
N ASP A 83 18.16 -8.63 1.15
CA ASP A 83 18.60 -9.20 2.43
C ASP A 83 17.46 -9.47 3.41
N ASN A 84 16.24 -9.69 2.89
CA ASN A 84 15.01 -9.93 3.64
C ASN A 84 14.56 -8.76 4.53
N TYR A 85 15.09 -7.55 4.32
CA TYR A 85 14.57 -6.34 4.94
C TYR A 85 13.77 -5.49 3.94
N GLY A 86 12.97 -4.56 4.46
CA GLY A 86 12.30 -3.57 3.63
C GLY A 86 11.56 -2.52 4.44
N VAL A 87 10.98 -1.56 3.71
CA VAL A 87 10.10 -0.50 4.24
C VAL A 87 8.87 -0.34 3.35
N CYS A 88 8.00 0.62 3.69
CA CYS A 88 6.75 0.87 2.97
C CYS A 88 6.90 1.12 1.47
N SER A 89 7.93 1.86 1.05
CA SER A 89 8.18 2.13 -0.37
C SER A 89 8.60 0.88 -1.14
N ASP A 90 9.25 -0.09 -0.48
CA ASP A 90 9.69 -1.33 -1.14
C ASP A 90 8.48 -2.18 -1.53
N VAL A 91 7.39 -2.16 -0.75
CA VAL A 91 6.11 -2.79 -1.12
C VAL A 91 5.60 -2.27 -2.46
N VAL A 92 5.59 -0.95 -2.63
CA VAL A 92 5.14 -0.29 -3.86
C VAL A 92 6.13 -0.54 -5.00
N ALA A 93 7.44 -0.43 -4.73
CA ALA A 93 8.48 -0.58 -5.73
C ALA A 93 8.56 -2.00 -6.30
N PHE A 94 8.43 -3.05 -5.47
CA PHE A 94 8.37 -4.43 -5.96
C PHE A 94 7.04 -4.75 -6.66
N GLY A 95 5.92 -4.17 -6.20
CA GLY A 95 4.64 -4.31 -6.89
C GLY A 95 4.69 -3.75 -8.32
N LEU A 96 5.33 -2.59 -8.50
CA LEU A 96 5.41 -1.92 -9.79
C LEU A 96 6.52 -2.45 -10.71
N LEU A 97 7.65 -2.89 -10.17
CA LEU A 97 8.82 -3.31 -10.96
C LEU A 97 8.48 -4.42 -11.95
N ASN A 98 7.81 -5.46 -11.49
CA ASN A 98 7.41 -6.62 -12.30
C ASN A 98 6.04 -6.43 -12.96
N SER A 99 5.53 -5.20 -12.98
CA SER A 99 4.37 -4.80 -13.80
C SER A 99 4.83 -3.82 -14.90
N GLY A 100 6.13 -3.81 -15.22
CA GLY A 100 6.74 -2.92 -16.22
C GLY A 100 7.12 -1.51 -15.75
N TYR A 101 6.87 -1.14 -14.49
CA TYR A 101 7.14 0.20 -13.95
C TYR A 101 8.35 0.21 -13.01
N ASN A 102 9.56 0.33 -13.57
CA ASN A 102 10.78 0.44 -12.76
C ASN A 102 10.90 1.83 -12.11
N LEU A 103 10.36 1.97 -10.89
CA LEU A 103 10.39 3.22 -10.13
C LEU A 103 11.79 3.79 -9.91
N GLN A 104 12.82 2.95 -9.82
CA GLN A 104 14.20 3.43 -9.64
C GLN A 104 14.62 4.31 -10.81
N GLU A 105 14.38 3.85 -12.04
CA GLU A 105 14.74 4.58 -13.25
C GLU A 105 13.73 5.70 -13.55
N LEU A 106 12.43 5.45 -13.36
CA LEU A 106 11.37 6.41 -13.64
C LEU A 106 11.44 7.67 -12.75
N VAL A 107 11.65 7.49 -11.44
CA VAL A 107 11.77 8.62 -10.51
C VAL A 107 13.09 9.35 -10.73
N ASP A 108 14.17 8.62 -11.01
CA ASP A 108 15.48 9.21 -11.29
C ASP A 108 15.44 10.09 -12.55
N GLN A 109 14.76 9.64 -13.61
CA GLN A 109 14.53 10.41 -14.82
C GLN A 109 13.66 11.65 -14.56
N ASP A 110 12.53 11.53 -13.85
CA ASP A 110 11.68 12.70 -13.59
C ASP A 110 12.38 13.75 -12.70
N ILE A 111 13.21 13.33 -11.75
CA ILE A 111 14.09 14.23 -10.96
C ILE A 111 15.12 14.91 -11.87
N GLN A 112 15.70 14.19 -12.84
CA GLN A 112 16.64 14.78 -13.79
C GLN A 112 16.02 15.92 -14.59
N GLU A 113 14.82 15.67 -15.09
CA GLU A 113 14.11 16.57 -16.00
C GLU A 113 13.45 17.73 -15.25
N ASN A 114 13.05 17.52 -13.99
CA ASN A 114 12.24 18.47 -13.22
C ASN A 114 12.72 18.63 -11.76
N PRO A 115 14.01 18.91 -11.52
CA PRO A 115 14.61 18.88 -10.17
C PRO A 115 13.96 19.85 -9.19
N GLU A 116 13.38 20.95 -9.66
CA GLU A 116 12.72 21.99 -8.84
C GLU A 116 11.45 21.48 -8.13
N ASN A 117 10.84 20.40 -8.61
CA ASN A 117 9.66 19.79 -7.97
C ASN A 117 10.04 18.89 -6.79
N TYR A 118 11.32 18.56 -6.65
CA TYR A 118 11.83 17.61 -5.67
C TYR A 118 12.66 18.29 -4.59
N GLN A 119 12.42 17.91 -3.33
CA GLN A 119 13.24 18.38 -2.20
C GLN A 119 14.46 17.48 -2.01
N VAL A 120 15.23 17.28 -3.09
CA VAL A 120 16.41 16.40 -3.13
C VAL A 120 17.67 17.25 -3.18
N VAL A 121 18.52 17.14 -2.15
CA VAL A 121 19.78 17.90 -2.06
C VAL A 121 20.82 17.34 -3.02
N GLN A 122 20.95 16.02 -3.06
CA GLN A 122 21.81 15.29 -3.97
C GLN A 122 21.01 14.13 -4.54
N ARG A 123 20.86 14.12 -5.87
CA ARG A 123 20.20 13.05 -6.61
C ARG A 123 20.98 11.74 -6.41
N ASP A 124 20.26 10.69 -6.07
CA ASP A 124 20.76 9.34 -5.91
C ASP A 124 19.64 8.36 -6.26
N LYS A 125 19.74 7.80 -7.47
CA LYS A 125 18.77 6.86 -8.02
C LYS A 125 18.52 5.66 -7.11
N ASN A 126 19.46 5.26 -6.26
CA ASN A 126 19.31 4.08 -5.40
C ASN A 126 18.47 4.35 -4.14
N ILE A 127 18.12 5.60 -3.85
CA ILE A 127 17.36 5.95 -2.64
C ILE A 127 16.21 6.92 -2.93
N ASP A 128 16.26 7.69 -4.02
CA ASP A 128 15.23 8.67 -4.36
C ASP A 128 13.84 8.04 -4.54
N PHE A 129 13.73 6.91 -5.24
CA PHE A 129 12.47 6.17 -5.39
C PHE A 129 11.98 5.51 -4.10
N ARG A 130 12.80 5.45 -3.05
CA ARG A 130 12.44 4.89 -1.74
C ARG A 130 12.02 5.96 -0.73
N ARG A 131 11.91 7.22 -1.16
CA ARG A 131 11.42 8.32 -0.34
C ARG A 131 9.96 8.60 -0.68
N VAL A 132 9.07 8.42 0.30
CA VAL A 132 7.62 8.68 0.15
C VAL A 132 7.31 10.05 -0.44
N LYS A 133 8.07 11.10 -0.03
CA LYS A 133 7.90 12.44 -0.58
C LYS A 133 8.16 12.51 -2.09
N ASN A 134 9.20 11.85 -2.57
CA ASN A 134 9.56 11.82 -3.98
C ASN A 134 8.53 11.01 -4.76
N LEU A 135 8.14 9.85 -4.24
CA LEU A 135 7.08 9.03 -4.85
C LEU A 135 5.76 9.78 -4.99
N ASN A 136 5.37 10.57 -3.98
CA ASN A 136 4.17 11.39 -4.07
C ASN A 136 4.24 12.43 -5.20
N VAL A 137 5.41 13.06 -5.40
CA VAL A 137 5.62 14.00 -6.51
C VAL A 137 5.54 13.28 -7.85
N TYR A 138 6.23 12.14 -7.97
CA TYR A 138 6.24 11.34 -9.18
C TYR A 138 4.82 10.88 -9.58
N PHE A 139 4.09 10.22 -8.68
CA PHE A 139 2.73 9.74 -8.99
C PHE A 139 1.76 10.87 -9.29
N LYS A 140 1.89 12.03 -8.63
CA LYS A 140 1.06 13.20 -8.95
C LYS A 140 1.29 13.71 -10.38
N ARG A 141 2.48 13.53 -10.93
CA ARG A 141 2.85 13.98 -12.28
C ARG A 141 2.55 12.93 -13.36
N HIS A 142 2.64 11.65 -13.02
CA HIS A 142 2.67 10.55 -14.00
C HIS A 142 1.52 9.53 -13.87
N ALA A 143 0.67 9.64 -12.84
CA ALA A 143 -0.45 8.73 -12.62
C ALA A 143 -1.77 9.49 -12.52
N LEU A 144 -2.89 8.79 -12.72
CA LEU A 144 -4.22 9.34 -12.55
C LEU A 144 -4.47 9.61 -11.06
N SER A 145 -4.66 10.88 -10.69
CA SER A 145 -5.08 11.25 -9.34
C SER A 145 -6.57 10.97 -9.14
N LEU A 146 -6.89 10.27 -8.05
CA LEU A 146 -8.25 9.85 -7.71
C LEU A 146 -8.75 10.56 -6.42
N THR A 147 -10.03 10.35 -6.11
CA THR A 147 -10.66 10.87 -4.89
C THR A 147 -9.94 10.39 -3.63
N LEU A 148 -9.83 11.27 -2.63
CA LEU A 148 -9.36 10.92 -1.30
C LEU A 148 -10.53 10.55 -0.35
N ASP A 149 -11.78 10.65 -0.82
CA ASP A 149 -12.92 10.17 -0.07
C ASP A 149 -12.95 8.65 -0.10
N ILE A 150 -12.63 8.03 1.04
CA ILE A 150 -12.57 6.58 1.20
C ILE A 150 -13.97 5.92 1.13
N TYR A 151 -15.04 6.71 1.13
CA TYR A 151 -16.41 6.23 0.98
C TYR A 151 -16.91 6.24 -0.47
N ASP A 152 -16.13 6.77 -1.42
CA ASP A 152 -16.34 6.62 -2.87
C ASP A 152 -15.89 5.21 -3.32
N LEU A 153 -16.56 4.17 -2.82
CA LEU A 153 -16.04 2.79 -2.82
C LEU A 153 -15.61 2.26 -4.19
N ASP A 154 -16.31 2.66 -5.26
CA ASP A 154 -16.04 2.24 -6.64
C ASP A 154 -14.77 2.87 -7.23
N LYS A 155 -14.32 4.00 -6.69
CA LYS A 155 -13.10 4.69 -7.13
C LYS A 155 -11.82 4.07 -6.56
N TRP A 156 -11.92 3.37 -5.43
CA TRP A 156 -10.81 2.68 -4.78
C TRP A 156 -10.76 1.24 -5.27
N GLN A 157 -9.75 0.90 -6.06
CA GLN A 157 -9.59 -0.41 -6.67
C GLN A 157 -8.25 -1.04 -6.28
N GLY A 158 -8.23 -2.36 -6.27
CA GLY A 158 -6.99 -3.09 -5.99
C GLY A 158 -5.92 -2.75 -7.03
N GLY A 159 -4.68 -2.57 -6.58
CA GLY A 159 -3.56 -2.15 -7.42
C GLY A 159 -3.33 -0.64 -7.46
N ASP A 160 -4.27 0.17 -6.95
CA ASP A 160 -4.06 1.61 -6.77
C ASP A 160 -2.96 1.88 -5.72
N ILE A 161 -2.32 3.04 -5.81
CA ILE A 161 -1.32 3.50 -4.85
C ILE A 161 -1.97 4.48 -3.87
N VAL A 162 -1.74 4.27 -2.58
CA VAL A 162 -2.19 5.18 -1.51
C VAL A 162 -1.00 5.80 -0.79
N VAL A 163 -1.02 7.13 -0.65
CA VAL A 163 0.06 7.91 -0.05
C VAL A 163 -0.46 8.66 1.17
N PHE A 164 0.25 8.51 2.28
CA PHE A 164 0.09 9.27 3.50
C PHE A 164 1.30 10.19 3.73
N LYS A 165 1.21 11.15 4.65
CA LYS A 165 2.28 12.14 4.91
C LYS A 165 3.69 11.55 5.07
N LYS A 166 3.81 10.34 5.65
CA LYS A 166 5.10 9.65 5.88
C LYS A 166 5.06 8.16 5.56
N HIS A 167 4.06 7.70 4.80
CA HIS A 167 3.83 6.28 4.55
C HIS A 167 3.21 6.08 3.18
N ILE A 168 3.37 4.89 2.60
CA ILE A 168 2.80 4.54 1.30
C ILE A 168 2.41 3.07 1.29
N GLY A 169 1.47 2.69 0.42
CA GLY A 169 1.08 1.30 0.21
C GLY A 169 0.31 1.11 -1.09
N ILE A 170 -0.07 -0.14 -1.34
CA ILE A 170 -0.93 -0.54 -2.45
C ILE A 170 -2.32 -0.84 -1.91
N ILE A 171 -3.37 -0.41 -2.61
CA ILE A 171 -4.74 -0.75 -2.29
C ILE A 171 -4.99 -2.23 -2.59
N SER A 172 -5.54 -2.94 -1.61
CA SER A 172 -5.95 -4.33 -1.75
C SER A 172 -7.28 -4.43 -2.49
N ASN A 173 -7.50 -5.54 -3.20
CA ASN A 173 -8.84 -5.93 -3.67
C ASN A 173 -9.73 -6.51 -2.56
N TYR A 174 -9.23 -6.66 -1.33
CA TYR A 174 -10.07 -6.98 -0.16
C TYR A 174 -10.65 -5.71 0.47
N ARG A 175 -11.88 -5.84 0.95
CA ARG A 175 -12.66 -4.79 1.59
C ARG A 175 -13.13 -5.21 2.98
N ASN A 176 -13.36 -4.25 3.85
CA ASN A 176 -14.01 -4.48 5.13
C ASN A 176 -15.55 -4.51 4.95
N LYS A 177 -16.30 -4.72 6.03
CA LYS A 177 -17.77 -4.83 5.99
C LYS A 177 -18.49 -3.55 5.51
N LYS A 178 -17.80 -2.41 5.44
CA LYS A 178 -18.32 -1.14 4.90
C LYS A 178 -17.94 -0.93 3.43
N GLY A 179 -17.21 -1.86 2.83
CA GLY A 179 -16.71 -1.77 1.46
C GLY A 179 -15.42 -0.99 1.33
N ILE A 180 -14.82 -0.50 2.42
CA ILE A 180 -13.56 0.24 2.39
C ILE A 180 -12.42 -0.75 2.20
N THR A 181 -11.51 -0.45 1.26
CA THR A 181 -10.40 -1.33 0.90
C THR A 181 -9.36 -1.43 2.01
N PHE A 182 -8.76 -2.62 2.13
CA PHE A 182 -7.54 -2.82 2.90
C PHE A 182 -6.35 -2.17 2.18
N VAL A 183 -5.25 -1.97 2.90
CA VAL A 183 -3.98 -1.51 2.34
C VAL A 183 -2.94 -2.60 2.52
N ILE A 184 -2.16 -2.89 1.49
CA ILE A 184 -0.95 -3.72 1.53
C ILE A 184 0.25 -2.79 1.73
N HIS A 185 0.92 -2.89 2.88
CA HIS A 185 2.00 -1.99 3.28
C HIS A 185 2.92 -2.62 4.34
N HIS A 186 4.08 -1.99 4.56
CA HIS A 186 5.05 -2.40 5.56
C HIS A 186 5.48 -1.19 6.40
N ALA A 187 5.02 -1.13 7.65
CA ALA A 187 5.08 0.08 8.47
C ALA A 187 5.99 -0.02 9.71
N TYR A 188 6.14 -1.19 10.33
CA TYR A 188 6.88 -1.31 11.60
C TYR A 188 7.45 -2.72 11.87
N PRO A 189 8.46 -2.85 12.75
CA PRO A 189 9.16 -4.13 13.02
C PRO A 189 8.30 -5.29 13.52
N HIS A 190 7.17 -5.00 14.17
CA HIS A 190 6.31 -6.01 14.78
C HIS A 190 4.92 -6.06 14.12
N GLN A 191 4.87 -5.78 12.81
CA GLN A 191 3.64 -5.87 12.04
C GLN A 191 3.24 -7.34 11.85
N LEU A 192 2.02 -7.68 12.29
CA LEU A 192 1.50 -9.04 12.20
C LEU A 192 1.01 -9.39 10.80
N TYR A 193 0.42 -8.42 10.11
CA TYR A 193 -0.15 -8.58 8.78
C TYR A 193 0.28 -7.41 7.89
N TYR A 194 0.77 -7.68 6.68
CA TYR A 194 1.06 -6.61 5.71
C TYR A 194 -0.19 -6.01 5.07
N GLU A 195 -1.31 -6.72 5.13
CA GLU A 195 -2.58 -6.30 4.55
C GLU A 195 -3.55 -5.96 5.69
N GLU A 196 -3.75 -4.66 5.94
CA GLU A 196 -4.44 -4.14 7.12
C GLU A 196 -5.60 -3.18 6.78
N ASP A 197 -6.61 -3.15 7.64
CA ASP A 197 -7.71 -2.17 7.59
C ASP A 197 -7.29 -0.91 8.37
N ILE A 198 -6.80 0.08 7.62
CA ILE A 198 -6.21 1.30 8.19
C ILE A 198 -6.84 2.60 7.69
N LEU A 199 -7.60 2.60 6.59
CA LEU A 199 -8.01 3.86 5.93
C LEU A 199 -8.86 4.75 6.85
N GLU A 200 -9.86 4.21 7.54
CA GLU A 200 -10.70 4.97 8.48
C GLU A 200 -9.93 5.48 9.72
N LYS A 201 -8.78 4.86 10.03
CA LYS A 201 -7.98 5.17 11.24
C LYS A 201 -6.91 6.23 10.97
N ARG A 202 -6.77 6.68 9.71
CA ARG A 202 -5.73 7.60 9.25
C ARG A 202 -6.34 8.93 8.85
N ASN A 203 -5.73 10.03 9.30
CA ASN A 203 -6.13 11.40 8.97
C ASN A 203 -5.05 12.17 8.19
N ASP A 204 -4.06 11.43 7.68
CA ASP A 204 -2.87 11.94 7.01
C ASP A 204 -2.75 11.43 5.57
N LEU A 205 -3.86 10.98 4.98
CA LEU A 205 -3.99 10.65 3.57
C LEU A 205 -3.76 11.91 2.72
N ILE A 206 -2.87 11.82 1.72
CA ILE A 206 -2.49 12.95 0.86
C ILE A 206 -2.44 12.61 -0.63
N GLY A 207 -2.61 11.35 -1.00
CA GLY A 207 -2.58 10.91 -2.39
C GLY A 207 -3.26 9.56 -2.57
N HIS A 208 -3.95 9.43 -3.70
CA HIS A 208 -4.55 8.19 -4.20
C HIS A 208 -4.38 8.23 -5.71
N TYR A 209 -3.65 7.25 -6.25
CA TYR A 209 -3.20 7.28 -7.64
C TYR A 209 -3.42 5.94 -8.32
N ARG A 210 -3.74 5.96 -9.61
CA ARG A 210 -3.77 4.78 -10.48
C ARG A 210 -2.77 4.96 -11.62
N ILE A 211 -1.81 4.04 -11.71
CA ILE A 211 -0.84 3.97 -12.80
C ILE A 211 -1.25 2.87 -13.77
N SER A 212 -1.07 3.14 -15.06
CA SER A 212 -1.46 2.28 -16.18
C SER A 212 -0.76 2.80 -17.44
#